data_AF-A0A1V9E143-F1
#
_entry.id   AF-A0A1V9E143-F1
#
_cell.length_a   1.000
_cell.length_b   1.000
_cell.length_c   1.000
_cell.angle_alpha   90.00
_cell.angle_beta   90.00
_cell.angle_gamma   90.00
#
_symmetry.space_group_name_H-M   'P 1'
#
loop_
_entity.id
_entity.type
_entity.pdbx_description
1 polymer ?
#
loop_
_entity_poly.entity_id
_entity_poly.type
_entity_poly.pdbx_seq_one_letter_code
_entity_poly.pdbx_strand_id
1 'polypeptide(L)'
;MAVSGECKMLRGFSNGDFITAGLQATNDVAGDSKLQRTQVFPVINYHKLLNEDKTTFISLAFMGGPVSEHFDITKLRFDDQYVNGAYRMANATRQQFSNTGFTYWDTSAGISEKSGTHVVCSIRGSEYKHWNDGVDVEIK
;
A
#
# COMPACT_ATOMS: atom_id res chain seq x y z
N MET A 1 -11.24 3.46 -1.75
CA MET A 1 -11.19 3.81 -3.19
C MET A 1 -9.81 3.47 -3.75
N ALA A 2 -9.76 3.02 -5.01
CA ALA A 2 -8.51 2.72 -5.70
C ALA A 2 -8.58 3.25 -7.13
N VAL A 3 -7.46 3.76 -7.62
CA VAL A 3 -7.28 4.19 -9.01
C VAL A 3 -5.93 3.67 -9.49
N SER A 4 -5.90 3.16 -10.71
CA SER A 4 -4.67 2.67 -11.34
C SER A 4 -4.63 3.06 -12.80
N GLY A 5 -3.46 3.47 -13.27
CA GLY A 5 -3.19 3.74 -14.68
C GLY A 5 -1.94 3.00 -15.12
N GLU A 6 -1.99 2.42 -16.33
CA GLU A 6 -0.85 1.77 -16.95
C GLU A 6 -0.55 2.40 -18.32
N CYS A 7 0.73 2.63 -18.60
CA CYS A 7 1.22 3.19 -19.84
C CYS A 7 2.31 2.26 -20.39
N LYS A 8 2.09 1.74 -21.60
CA LYS A 8 3.11 0.97 -22.33
C LYS A 8 4.14 1.93 -22.91
N MET A 9 5.36 1.93 -22.38
CA MET A 9 6.42 2.86 -22.77
C MET A 9 7.54 2.13 -23.52
N LEU A 10 7.49 2.24 -24.85
CA LEU A 10 8.55 1.97 -25.85
C LEU A 10 9.25 0.58 -25.86
N ARG A 11 9.89 0.30 -27.01
CA ARG A 11 10.70 -0.89 -27.31
C ARG A 11 11.72 -1.14 -26.21
N GLY A 12 11.74 -2.36 -25.66
CA GLY A 12 12.75 -2.81 -24.72
C GLY A 12 14.13 -2.96 -25.38
N PHE A 13 15.10 -3.44 -24.60
CA PHE A 13 16.50 -3.57 -25.04
C PHE A 13 16.73 -4.64 -26.13
N SER A 14 15.75 -5.50 -26.41
CA SER A 14 15.83 -6.56 -27.42
C SER A 14 14.62 -6.55 -28.37
N ASN A 15 14.75 -7.22 -29.52
CA ASN A 15 13.68 -7.32 -30.52
C ASN A 15 12.44 -7.98 -29.92
N GLY A 16 11.33 -7.23 -29.86
CA GLY A 16 10.04 -7.74 -29.33
C GLY A 16 9.79 -7.48 -27.84
N ASP A 17 10.81 -7.03 -27.10
CA ASP A 17 10.66 -6.69 -25.69
C ASP A 17 9.92 -5.35 -25.53
N PHE A 18 9.19 -5.21 -24.43
CA PHE A 18 8.51 -3.96 -24.10
C PHE A 18 8.54 -3.69 -22.60
N ILE A 19 8.60 -2.42 -22.27
CA ILE A 19 8.54 -1.95 -20.89
C ILE A 19 7.17 -1.33 -20.68
N THR A 20 6.56 -1.62 -19.55
CA THR A 20 5.34 -0.95 -19.09
C THR A 20 5.66 -0.24 -17.79
N ALA A 21 5.12 0.96 -17.64
CA ALA A 21 5.14 1.69 -16.39
C ALA A 21 3.70 1.98 -16.01
N GLY A 22 3.40 1.84 -14.72
CA GLY A 22 2.08 2.10 -14.18
C GLY A 22 2.18 2.82 -12.85
N LEU A 23 1.03 3.29 -12.40
CA LEU A 23 0.87 3.90 -11.09
C LEU A 23 -0.42 3.36 -10.50
N GLN A 24 -0.33 2.85 -9.27
CA GLN A 24 -1.48 2.46 -8.47
C GLN A 24 -1.57 3.38 -7.28
N ALA A 25 -2.71 4.05 -7.10
CA ALA A 25 -2.99 4.83 -5.92
C ALA A 25 -4.23 4.28 -5.23
N THR A 26 -4.12 4.01 -3.94
CA THR A 26 -5.23 3.54 -3.11
C THR A 26 -5.43 4.52 -1.96
N ASN A 27 -6.69 4.79 -1.65
CA ASN A 27 -7.10 5.58 -0.50
C ASN A 27 -8.29 4.89 0.12
N ASP A 28 -8.11 4.24 1.26
CA ASP A 28 -9.17 3.57 2.00
C ASP A 28 -9.40 4.24 3.34
N VAL A 29 -10.64 4.25 3.81
CA VAL A 29 -11.04 4.79 5.12
C VAL A 29 -11.90 3.73 5.81
N ALA A 30 -11.41 3.20 6.92
CA ALA A 30 -12.03 2.10 7.65
C ALA A 30 -12.40 2.47 9.09
N GLY A 31 -13.53 1.92 9.56
CA GLY A 31 -13.96 1.95 10.96
C GLY A 31 -14.46 3.30 11.50
N ASP A 32 -15.02 3.26 12.71
CA ASP A 32 -15.51 4.45 13.42
C ASP A 32 -14.38 5.43 13.75
N SER A 33 -13.16 4.92 13.93
CA SER A 33 -11.92 5.68 14.11
C SER A 33 -11.45 6.41 12.86
N LYS A 34 -12.11 6.20 11.70
CA LYS A 34 -11.68 6.68 10.38
C LYS A 34 -10.19 6.46 10.13
N LEU A 35 -9.74 5.22 10.27
CA LEU A 35 -8.40 4.83 9.88
C LEU A 35 -8.29 4.98 8.37
N GLN A 36 -7.58 6.01 7.93
CA GLN A 36 -7.35 6.31 6.53
C GLN A 36 -5.95 5.82 6.15
N ARG A 37 -5.90 5.03 5.08
CA ARG A 37 -4.68 4.49 4.49
C ARG A 37 -4.56 4.99 3.07
N THR A 38 -3.50 5.72 2.78
CA THR A 38 -3.20 6.25 1.44
C THR A 38 -1.88 5.64 0.96
N GLN A 39 -1.92 5.00 -0.20
CA GLN A 39 -0.76 4.34 -0.80
C GLN A 39 -0.60 4.82 -2.23
N VAL A 40 0.64 5.10 -2.62
CA VAL A 40 0.97 5.42 -4.01
C VAL A 40 2.14 4.56 -4.42
N PHE A 41 1.87 3.65 -5.35
CA PHE A 41 2.77 2.62 -5.81
C PHE A 41 3.03 2.77 -7.31
N PRO A 42 4.14 3.40 -7.70
CA PRO A 42 4.64 3.26 -9.06
C PRO A 42 5.01 1.79 -9.32
N VAL A 43 4.69 1.34 -10.53
CA VAL A 43 4.94 -0.01 -11.02
C VAL A 43 5.77 0.10 -12.28
N ILE A 44 6.80 -0.73 -12.41
CA ILE A 44 7.55 -0.90 -13.65
C ILE A 44 7.58 -2.38 -13.96
N ASN A 45 7.18 -2.76 -15.18
CA ASN A 45 7.25 -4.12 -15.66
C ASN A 45 8.10 -4.21 -16.93
N TYR A 46 9.03 -5.15 -16.93
CA TYR A 46 9.83 -5.52 -18.08
C TYR A 46 9.31 -6.83 -18.65
N HIS A 47 8.92 -6.83 -19.93
CA HIS A 47 8.48 -8.03 -20.63
C HIS A 47 9.52 -8.43 -21.66
N LYS A 48 10.05 -9.65 -21.52
CA LYS A 48 10.99 -10.26 -22.45
C LYS A 48 10.35 -11.40 -23.22
N LEU A 49 10.52 -11.38 -24.54
CA LEU A 49 10.10 -12.47 -25.42
C LEU A 49 11.17 -13.56 -25.42
N LEU A 50 10.81 -14.79 -25.05
CA LEU A 50 11.74 -15.94 -25.02
C LEU A 50 11.73 -16.73 -26.32
N ASN A 51 10.59 -16.82 -26.98
CA ASN A 51 10.44 -17.57 -28.22
C ASN A 51 9.32 -16.97 -29.09
N GLU A 52 9.66 -16.64 -30.33
CA GLU A 52 8.74 -16.07 -31.32
C GLU A 52 7.71 -17.12 -31.81
N ASP A 53 8.12 -18.39 -31.90
CA ASP A 53 7.26 -19.49 -32.38
C ASP A 53 6.20 -19.93 -31.34
N LYS A 54 6.53 -19.85 -30.04
CA LYS A 54 5.66 -20.31 -28.95
C LYS A 54 5.03 -19.20 -28.12
N THR A 55 5.26 -17.93 -28.50
CA THR A 55 4.69 -16.75 -27.82
C THR A 55 4.92 -16.82 -26.29
N THR A 56 6.12 -17.24 -25.89
CA THR A 56 6.50 -17.38 -24.47
C THR A 56 7.08 -16.06 -23.98
N PHE A 57 6.54 -15.53 -22.88
CA PHE A 57 6.99 -14.28 -22.27
C PHE A 57 7.43 -14.53 -20.84
N ILE A 58 8.55 -13.91 -20.46
CA ILE A 58 8.92 -13.73 -19.06
C ILE A 58 8.79 -12.26 -18.72
N SER A 59 8.16 -11.96 -17.60
CA SER A 59 7.87 -10.60 -17.16
C SER A 59 8.39 -10.40 -15.76
N LEU A 60 9.10 -9.31 -15.53
CA LEU A 60 9.60 -8.90 -14.22
C LEU A 60 8.91 -7.60 -13.84
N ALA A 61 8.28 -7.58 -12.67
CA ALA A 61 7.54 -6.46 -12.14
C ALA A 61 8.21 -5.96 -10.87
N PHE A 62 8.32 -4.64 -10.71
CA PHE A 62 8.75 -3.99 -9.48
C PHE A 62 7.74 -2.91 -9.13
N MET A 63 7.33 -2.87 -7.87
CA MET A 63 6.37 -1.91 -7.37
C MET A 63 6.78 -1.47 -5.98
N GLY A 64 6.77 -0.18 -5.70
CA GLY A 64 7.06 0.27 -4.35
C GLY A 64 6.88 1.76 -4.16
N GLY A 65 6.53 2.17 -2.95
CA GLY A 65 6.25 3.56 -2.65
C GLY A 65 5.84 3.78 -1.20
N PRO A 66 5.57 5.05 -0.85
CA PRO A 66 5.16 5.40 0.49
C PRO A 66 3.72 4.99 0.76
N VAL A 67 3.50 4.46 1.96
CA VAL A 67 2.18 4.25 2.54
C VAL A 67 2.04 5.13 3.76
N SER A 68 1.02 5.97 3.77
CA SER A 68 0.66 6.80 4.92
C SER A 68 -0.63 6.28 5.54
N GLU A 69 -0.58 6.02 6.84
CA GLU A 69 -1.71 5.59 7.65
C GLU A 69 -1.97 6.61 8.74
N HIS A 70 -3.22 7.03 8.92
CA HIS A 70 -3.63 7.94 9.98
C HIS A 70 -5.01 7.58 10.52
N PHE A 71 -5.24 7.76 11.81
CA PHE A 71 -6.55 7.58 12.43
C PHE A 71 -6.98 8.84 13.19
N ASP A 72 -8.29 9.06 13.29
CA ASP A 72 -8.86 10.25 13.92
C ASP A 72 -9.29 9.96 15.37
N ILE A 73 -8.55 10.50 16.33
CA ILE A 73 -8.84 10.35 17.76
C ILE A 73 -10.18 10.97 18.14
N THR A 74 -10.61 12.04 17.47
CA THR A 74 -11.85 12.77 17.84
C THR A 74 -13.12 11.92 17.64
N LYS A 75 -13.00 10.85 16.86
CA LYS A 75 -14.07 9.88 16.61
C LYS A 75 -13.96 8.62 17.45
N LEU A 76 -12.87 8.46 18.18
CA LEU A 76 -12.72 7.39 19.16
C LEU A 76 -13.54 7.72 20.42
N ARG A 77 -14.20 6.69 20.96
CA ARG A 77 -14.92 6.77 22.23
C ARG A 77 -14.11 6.00 23.26
N PHE A 78 -13.76 6.67 24.35
CA PHE A 78 -12.96 6.07 25.42
C PHE A 78 -13.79 5.85 26.69
N ASP A 79 -13.38 4.87 27.50
CA ASP A 79 -14.12 4.46 28.70
C ASP A 79 -14.21 5.58 29.74
N ASP A 80 -13.16 6.41 29.87
CA ASP A 80 -13.14 7.59 30.75
C ASP A 80 -14.22 8.64 30.42
N GLN A 81 -14.78 8.59 29.20
CA GLN A 81 -15.82 9.51 28.75
C GLN A 81 -17.24 9.03 29.08
N TYR A 82 -17.38 7.80 29.60
CA TYR A 82 -18.65 7.27 30.09
C TYR A 82 -18.73 7.45 31.61
N VAL A 83 -19.69 8.25 32.08
CA VAL A 83 -19.97 8.42 33.51
C VAL A 83 -21.41 8.02 33.77
N ASN A 84 -21.63 7.07 34.68
CA ASN A 84 -22.94 6.51 35.01
C ASN A 84 -23.71 5.97 33.78
N GLY A 85 -23.00 5.31 32.85
CA GLY A 85 -23.58 4.73 31.64
C GLY A 85 -23.97 5.75 30.54
N ALA A 86 -23.70 7.04 30.75
CA ALA A 86 -23.96 8.08 29.75
C ALA A 86 -22.65 8.66 29.20
N TYR A 87 -22.58 8.77 27.87
CA TYR A 87 -21.44 9.36 27.18
C TYR A 87 -21.41 10.88 27.33
N ARG A 88 -20.27 11.45 27.79
CA ARG A 88 -20.06 12.91 27.87
C ARG A 88 -18.74 13.33 27.23
N MET A 89 -18.82 14.08 26.13
CA MET A 89 -17.65 14.62 25.39
C MET A 89 -16.79 15.61 26.20
N ALA A 90 -17.36 16.22 27.24
CA ALA A 90 -16.66 17.21 28.08
C ALA A 90 -15.68 16.57 29.09
N ASN A 91 -15.72 15.25 29.26
CA ASN A 91 -14.77 14.54 30.11
C ASN A 91 -13.47 14.33 29.34
N ALA A 92 -12.36 14.80 29.92
CA ALA A 92 -11.04 14.58 29.36
C ALA A 92 -10.71 13.08 29.33
N THR A 93 -10.17 12.61 28.21
CA THR A 93 -9.67 11.24 28.06
C THR A 93 -8.32 11.14 28.77
N ARG A 94 -8.02 10.04 29.46
CA ARG A 94 -6.68 9.83 30.01
C ARG A 94 -5.68 9.34 28.96
N GLN A 95 -6.16 8.89 27.80
CA GLN A 95 -5.31 8.52 26.67
C GLN A 95 -4.84 9.77 25.94
N GLN A 96 -3.53 10.03 26.00
CA GLN A 96 -2.85 11.05 25.22
C GLN A 96 -2.19 10.41 24.00
N PHE A 97 -2.60 10.81 22.80
CA PHE A 97 -1.99 10.35 21.56
C PHE A 97 -1.09 11.47 21.03
N SER A 98 0.23 11.29 21.16
CA SER A 98 1.23 12.24 20.67
C SER A 98 1.37 12.21 19.13
N ASN A 99 1.16 11.04 18.52
CA ASN A 99 1.23 10.86 17.07
C ASN A 99 0.10 9.93 16.60
N THR A 100 -0.61 10.33 15.55
CA THR A 100 -1.80 9.62 15.01
C THR A 100 -1.61 9.07 13.62
N GLY A 101 -0.44 9.33 13.03
CA GLY A 101 -0.12 8.88 11.69
C GLY A 101 1.31 8.38 11.60
N PHE A 102 1.49 7.35 10.78
CA PHE A 102 2.80 6.82 10.46
C PHE A 102 2.92 6.61 8.95
N THR A 103 4.13 6.81 8.43
CA THR A 103 4.44 6.57 7.03
C THR A 103 5.56 5.55 6.94
N TYR A 104 5.40 4.56 6.08
CA TYR A 104 6.38 3.51 5.84
C TYR A 104 6.58 3.29 4.35
N TRP A 105 7.68 2.61 4.02
CA TRP A 105 7.98 2.23 2.65
C TRP A 105 7.59 0.78 2.44
N ASP A 106 6.74 0.55 1.44
CA ASP A 106 6.38 -0.79 0.99
C ASP A 106 6.94 -1.01 -0.41
N THR A 107 7.53 -2.18 -0.61
CA THR A 107 8.22 -2.55 -1.84
C THR A 107 7.89 -3.99 -2.17
N SER A 108 7.74 -4.28 -3.44
CA SER A 108 7.38 -5.60 -3.94
C SER A 108 8.00 -5.82 -5.31
N ALA A 109 8.34 -7.08 -5.57
CA ALA A 109 8.82 -7.54 -6.85
C ALA A 109 8.08 -8.81 -7.23
N GLY A 110 7.83 -8.97 -8.51
CA GLY A 110 7.15 -10.14 -9.05
C GLY A 110 7.82 -10.63 -10.32
N ILE A 111 7.72 -11.94 -10.55
CA ILE A 111 8.08 -12.57 -11.80
C ILE A 111 6.87 -13.32 -12.33
N SER A 112 6.63 -13.22 -13.62
CA SER A 112 5.54 -13.91 -14.30
C SER A 112 6.04 -14.54 -15.58
N GLU A 113 5.73 -15.82 -15.77
CA GLU A 113 5.99 -16.55 -17.00
C GLU A 113 4.66 -16.87 -17.67
N LYS A 114 4.57 -16.57 -18.97
CA LYS A 114 3.45 -16.95 -19.82
C LYS A 114 3.96 -17.86 -20.93
N SER A 115 3.36 -19.04 -21.05
CA SER A 115 3.65 -19.98 -22.14
C SER A 115 2.34 -20.57 -22.66
N GLY A 116 1.99 -20.27 -23.91
CA GLY A 116 0.68 -20.62 -24.48
C GLY A 116 -0.47 -20.04 -23.65
N THR A 117 -1.31 -20.93 -23.09
CA THR A 117 -2.45 -20.61 -22.20
C THR A 117 -2.09 -20.57 -20.71
N HIS A 118 -0.92 -21.05 -20.31
CA HIS A 118 -0.52 -21.08 -18.91
C HIS A 118 0.19 -19.79 -18.52
N VAL A 119 -0.20 -19.24 -17.36
CA VAL A 119 0.45 -18.10 -16.71
C VAL A 119 0.80 -18.51 -15.29
N VAL A 120 2.07 -18.39 -14.92
CA VAL A 120 2.55 -18.60 -13.57
C VAL A 120 3.11 -17.28 -13.07
N CYS A 121 2.59 -16.77 -11.96
CA CYS A 121 3.03 -15.52 -11.35
C CYS A 121 3.46 -15.76 -9.89
N SER A 122 4.59 -15.19 -9.50
CA SER A 122 5.09 -15.18 -8.12
C SER A 122 5.40 -13.74 -7.73
N ILE A 123 4.85 -13.29 -6.59
CA ILE A 123 5.03 -11.93 -6.07
C ILE A 123 5.59 -12.04 -4.66
N ARG A 124 6.62 -11.25 -4.35
CA ARG A 124 7.21 -11.11 -3.01
C ARG A 124 7.23 -9.63 -2.63
N GLY A 125 6.67 -9.32 -1.48
CA GLY A 125 6.71 -7.98 -0.87
C GLY A 125 7.64 -7.96 0.34
N SER A 126 8.24 -6.80 0.60
CA SER A 126 8.95 -6.47 1.83
C SER A 126 8.55 -5.07 2.27
N GLU A 127 8.21 -4.96 3.55
CA GLU A 127 7.73 -3.73 4.17
C GLU A 127 8.77 -3.23 5.19
N TYR A 128 9.18 -1.98 5.06
CA TYR A 128 10.10 -1.32 5.99
C TYR A 128 9.38 -0.20 6.74
N LYS A 129 9.07 -0.46 8.01
CA LYS A 129 8.47 0.51 8.93
C LYS A 129 9.59 1.29 9.62
N HIS A 130 9.81 2.53 9.18
CA HIS A 130 10.63 3.46 9.93
C HIS A 130 9.72 4.23 10.90
N TRP A 131 9.90 4.00 12.19
CA TRP A 131 9.15 4.68 13.24
C TRP A 131 9.86 5.99 13.55
N ASN A 132 9.29 7.11 13.09
CA ASN A 132 9.72 8.43 13.51
C ASN A 132 8.96 8.74 14.81
N ASP A 133 9.70 8.93 15.90
CA ASP A 133 9.23 8.79 17.28
C ASP A 133 7.82 9.37 17.61
N GLY A 134 7.05 8.61 18.40
CA GLY A 134 6.08 9.21 19.34
C GLY A 134 4.64 8.66 19.36
N VAL A 135 4.40 7.36 19.27
CA VAL A 135 3.15 6.77 19.83
C VAL A 135 3.44 6.22 21.23
N ASP A 136 3.67 7.12 22.18
CA ASP A 136 3.62 6.76 23.59
C ASP A 136 2.15 6.72 24.02
N VAL A 137 1.57 5.53 24.08
CA VAL A 137 0.31 5.31 24.81
C VAL A 137 0.69 5.14 26.28
N GLU A 138 0.83 6.26 27.00
CA GLU A 138 0.90 6.22 28.46
C GLU A 138 -0.51 6.01 29.01
N ILE A 139 -0.81 4.78 29.46
CA ILE A 139 -1.99 4.50 30.26
C ILE A 139 -1.59 4.78 31.71
N LYS A 140 -2.06 5.90 32.26
CA LYS A 140 -1.92 6.26 33.67
C LYS A 140 -3.07 5.72 34.50
#